data_AF-A0A2T0LSN9-F1
#
_entry.id   AF-A0A2T0LSN9-F1
#
_cell.length_a   1.000
_cell.length_b   1.000
_cell.length_c   1.000
_cell.angle_alpha   90.00
_cell.angle_beta   90.00
_cell.angle_gamma   90.00
#
_symmetry.space_group_name_H-M   'P 1'
#
loop_
_entity.id
_entity.type
_entity.pdbx_description
1 polymer ?
#
loop_
_entity_poly.entity_id
_entity_poly.type
_entity_poly.pdbx_seq_one_letter_code
_entity_poly.pdbx_strand_id
1 'polypeptide(L)' 'MRRLADRGLLALEDAGRAANHYRWLVTGAAVTRAQSSVPPLDDAERDDLVRSGVRAFRHGYLPPDQR' A
#
# COMPACT_ATOMS: atom_id res chain seq x y z
N MET A 1 5.96 3.62 -9.50
CA MET A 1 6.95 3.68 -8.41
C MET A 1 8.23 4.42 -8.81
N ARG A 2 9.02 3.97 -9.80
CA ARG A 2 10.27 4.64 -10.22
C ARG A 2 10.11 6.15 -10.49
N ARG A 3 9.14 6.55 -11.33
CA ARG A 3 8.83 7.98 -11.60
C ARG A 3 8.53 8.84 -10.36
N LEU A 4 8.01 8.26 -9.27
CA LEU A 4 7.75 8.99 -8.02
C LEU A 4 9.04 9.18 -7.23
N ALA A 5 9.91 8.17 -7.22
CA ALA A 5 11.25 8.27 -6.63
C ALA A 5 12.14 9.25 -7.38
N ASP A 6 12.12 9.23 -8.71
CA ASP A 6 12.89 10.16 -9.55
C ASP A 6 12.50 11.63 -9.31
N ARG A 7 11.28 11.86 -8.81
CA ARG A 7 10.77 13.19 -8.41
C ARG A 7 11.01 13.51 -6.92
N GLY A 8 11.73 12.66 -6.19
CA GLY A 8 11.97 12.83 -4.76
C GLY A 8 10.72 12.68 -3.88
N LEU A 9 9.62 12.13 -4.41
CA LEU A 9 8.37 11.98 -3.65
C LEU A 9 8.35 10.70 -2.80
N LEU A 10 9.24 9.75 -3.08
CA LEU A 10 9.41 8.50 -2.34
C LEU A 10 10.90 8.14 -2.28
N ALA A 11 11.38 7.67 -1.13
CA ALA A 11 12.72 7.08 -1.01
C ALA A 11 12.64 5.57 -1.30
N LEU A 12 12.97 5.18 -2.54
CA LEU A 12 12.89 3.79 -3.00
C LEU A 12 14.28 3.25 -3.40
N GLU A 13 14.72 2.17 -2.76
CA GLU A 13 15.90 1.40 -3.21
C GLU A 13 15.51 0.46 -4.36
N ASP A 14 14.43 -0.30 -4.17
CA ASP A 14 13.86 -1.23 -5.15
C ASP A 14 12.39 -0.88 -5.44
N ALA A 15 12.15 -0.40 -6.66
CA ALA A 15 10.83 0.01 -7.11
C ALA A 15 9.83 -1.16 -7.26
N GLY A 16 10.32 -2.36 -7.57
CA GLY A 16 9.50 -3.57 -7.68
C GLY A 16 9.07 -4.07 -6.31
N ARG A 17 9.99 -4.10 -5.34
CA ARG A 17 9.67 -4.41 -3.94
C ARG A 17 8.67 -3.42 -3.35
N ALA A 18 8.87 -2.12 -3.59
CA ALA A 18 7.93 -1.10 -3.15
C ALA A 18 6.54 -1.27 -3.77
N ALA A 19 6.45 -1.59 -5.07
CA ALA A 19 5.16 -1.87 -5.71
C ALA A 19 4.46 -3.09 -5.09
N ASN A 20 5.21 -4.15 -4.75
CA ASN A 20 4.65 -5.32 -4.08
C ASN A 20 4.15 -5.00 -2.66
N HIS A 21 4.88 -4.18 -1.89
CA HIS A 21 4.41 -3.71 -0.58
C HIS A 21 3.12 -2.90 -0.70
N TYR A 22 3.07 -1.95 -1.64
CA TYR A 22 1.86 -1.16 -1.90
C TYR A 22 0.66 -2.06 -2.20
N ARG A 23 0.82 -3.04 -3.11
CA ARG A 23 -0.21 -4.01 -3.44
C ARG A 23 -0.74 -4.72 -2.19
N TRP A 24 0.15 -5.30 -1.39
CA TRP A 24 -0.27 -6.04 -0.20
C TRP A 24 -0.91 -5.16 0.87
N LEU A 25 -0.46 -3.91 1.03
CA LEU A 25 -1.06 -2.97 1.98
C LEU A 25 -2.49 -2.57 1.59
N VAL A 26 -2.79 -2.43 0.30
CA VAL A 26 -4.12 -1.98 -0.17
C VAL A 26 -5.07 -3.12 -0.55
N THR A 27 -4.58 -4.35 -0.72
CA THR A 27 -5.41 -5.50 -1.11
C THR A 27 -5.35 -6.69 -0.16
N GLY A 28 -4.41 -6.72 0.79
CA GLY A 28 -4.08 -7.94 1.54
C GLY A 28 -5.27 -8.54 2.28
N ALA A 29 -6.03 -7.73 3.01
CA ALA A 29 -7.21 -8.20 3.73
C ALA A 29 -8.29 -8.75 2.78
N ALA A 30 -8.51 -8.11 1.63
CA ALA A 30 -9.46 -8.56 0.62
C ALA A 30 -9.04 -9.93 0.03
N VAL A 31 -7.76 -10.06 -0.32
CA VAL A 31 -7.17 -11.29 -0.86
C VAL A 31 -7.28 -12.44 0.15
N THR A 32 -7.05 -12.18 1.43
CA THR A 32 -7.19 -13.19 2.49
C THR A 32 -8.63 -13.61 2.68
N ARG A 33 -9.60 -12.68 2.75
CA ARG A 33 -11.01 -13.04 2.89
C ARG A 33 -11.53 -13.85 1.70
N ALA A 34 -11.12 -13.50 0.48
CA ALA A 34 -11.50 -14.23 -0.74
C ALA A 34 -11.02 -15.69 -0.77
N GLN A 35 -9.97 -16.03 -0.02
CA GLN A 35 -9.44 -17.40 0.11
C GLN A 35 -10.01 -18.14 1.34
N SER A 36 -10.96 -17.52 2.04
CA SER A 36 -11.56 -18.03 3.27
C SER A 36 -13.07 -18.17 3.11
N SER A 37 -13.75 -18.72 4.13
CA SER A 37 -15.21 -18.74 4.20
C SER A 37 -15.82 -17.45 4.77
N VAL A 38 -15.01 -16.43 5.04
CA VAL A 38 -15.47 -15.13 5.56
C VAL A 38 -16.10 -14.32 4.43
N PRO A 39 -17.22 -13.59 4.68
CA PRO A 39 -17.82 -12.71 3.68
C PRO A 39 -16.82 -11.70 3.07
N PRO A 40 -17.01 -11.29 1.79
CA PRO A 40 -16.21 -10.22 1.19
C PRO A 40 -16.27 -8.92 1.98
N LEU A 41 -15.28 -8.05 1.77
CA LEU A 41 -15.30 -6.70 2.34
C LEU A 41 -16.45 -5.88 1.75
N ASP A 42 -17.22 -5.23 2.61
CA ASP A 42 -18.17 -4.22 2.18
C ASP A 42 -17.45 -2.96 1.63
N ASP A 43 -18.22 -1.98 1.15
CA ASP A 43 -17.65 -0.77 0.55
C ASP A 43 -16.89 0.07 1.59
N ALA A 44 -17.38 0.17 2.83
CA ALA A 44 -16.74 0.95 3.89
C ALA A 44 -15.42 0.30 4.36
N GLU A 45 -15.41 -1.02 4.50
CA GLU A 45 -14.22 -1.82 4.80
C GLU A 45 -13.18 -1.71 3.68
N ARG A 46 -13.60 -1.71 2.41
CA ARG A 46 -12.70 -1.51 1.25
C ARG A 46 -12.07 -0.12 1.26
N ASP A 47 -12.87 0.92 1.48
CA ASP A 47 -12.37 2.29 1.54
C ASP A 47 -11.37 2.48 2.68
N ASP A 48 -11.64 1.89 3.84
CA ASP A 48 -10.72 1.98 4.97
C ASP A 48 -9.42 1.19 4.73
N LEU A 49 -9.49 0.01 4.12
CA LEU A 49 -8.31 -0.76 3.72
C LEU A 49 -7.42 0.02 2.76
N VAL A 50 -8.01 0.64 1.72
CA VAL A 50 -7.24 1.45 0.75
C VAL A 50 -6.63 2.65 1.44
N ARG A 51 -7.39 3.39 2.26
CA ARG A 51 -6.92 4.60 2.95
C ARG A 51 -5.78 4.28 3.92
N SER A 52 -5.95 3.27 4.76
CA SER A 52 -4.93 2.85 5.72
C SER A 52 -3.69 2.29 5.03
N GLY A 53 -3.85 1.49 3.98
CA GLY A 53 -2.76 0.93 3.18
C GLY A 53 -1.93 2.02 2.48
N VAL A 54 -2.57 3.02 1.88
CA VAL A 54 -1.89 4.17 1.27
C VAL A 54 -1.14 4.98 2.32
N ARG A 55 -1.75 5.26 3.47
CA ARG A 55 -1.10 5.99 4.58
C ARG A 55 0.15 5.25 5.07
N ALA A 56 0.04 3.94 5.32
CA ALA A 56 1.14 3.11 5.75
C ALA A 56 2.27 3.06 4.71
N PHE A 57 1.91 2.87 3.44
CA PHE A 57 2.87 2.86 2.34
C PHE A 57 3.65 4.18 2.26
N ARG A 58 2.94 5.31 2.28
CA ARG A 58 3.58 6.62 2.27
C ARG A 58 4.55 6.75 3.44
N HIS A 59 4.11 6.46 4.66
CA HIS A 59 4.95 6.61 5.84
C HIS A 59 6.24 5.76 5.77
N GLY A 60 6.15 4.51 5.29
CA GLY A 60 7.33 3.65 5.11
C GLY A 60 8.32 4.13 4.04
N TYR A 61 7.82 4.84 3.03
CA TYR A 61 8.60 5.30 1.87
C TYR A 61 8.79 6.81 1.78
N LEU A 62 8.49 7.54 2.85
CA LEU A 62 8.78 8.98 2.94
C LEU A 62 10.29 9.22 2.80
N PRO A 63 10.70 10.25 2.03
CA PRO A 63 12.07 10.74 2.02
C PRO A 63 12.58 11.04 3.43
N PRO A 64 13.89 10.87 3.72
CA PRO A 64 14.45 11.08 5.07
C PRO A 64 14.21 12.49 5.63
N ASP A 65 14.15 13.50 4.76
CA ASP A 65 13.84 14.90 5.04
C ASP A 65 12.35 15.16 5.34
N GLN A 66 11.49 14.16 5.14
CA GLN A 66 10.03 14.24 5.30
C GLN A 66 9.47 13.21 6.30
N ARG A 67 10.33 12.48 7.02
CA ARG A 67 9.94 11.57 8.10
C ARG A 67 9.81 12.31 9.41
#